data_AF-A0A961SZL8-F1
#
_entry.id   AF-A0A961SZL8-F1
#
_cell.length_a   1.000
_cell.length_b   1.000
_cell.length_c   1.000
_cell.angle_alpha   90.00
_cell.angle_beta   90.00
_cell.angle_gamma   90.00
#
_symmetry.space_group_name_H-M   'P 1'
#
loop_
_entity.id
_entity.type
_entity.pdbx_description
1 polymer ?
#
loop_
_entity_poly.entity_id
_entity_poly.type
_entity_poly.pdbx_seq_one_letter_code
_entity_poly.pdbx_strand_id
1 'polypeptide(L)'
;MHVPLIAIWPPLTLMAADILLMIPVLIFGFWPLALALFAGLVILVFDAKGRMADFRNAHRHLSSGRDPARVAKSYQFSWCGRVACTQAAWSAGDDKGRAVAEYYSTNGYRWFHIFPDKTFSLDCPFLTVRFWEITLRGNSRAKEKLEAEFDMVPVEEDANETEQPVRVSRAA
;
A
#
# COMPACT_ATOMS: atom_id res chain seq x y z
N MET A 1 10.53 -2.66 16.69
CA MET A 1 10.00 -2.41 15.34
C MET A 1 10.34 -0.98 14.92
N HIS A 2 11.39 -0.78 14.12
CA HIS A 2 11.82 0.54 13.61
C HIS A 2 11.43 0.76 12.13
N VAL A 3 10.41 0.04 11.64
CA VAL A 3 10.09 -0.08 10.21
C VAL A 3 9.24 1.05 9.57
N PRO A 4 8.61 2.03 10.28
CA PRO A 4 7.62 2.87 9.62
C PRO A 4 8.21 3.81 8.55
N LEU A 5 9.44 4.31 8.74
CA LEU A 5 10.00 5.34 7.85
C LEU A 5 10.39 4.80 6.47
N ILE A 6 10.90 3.56 6.40
CA ILE A 6 11.27 2.95 5.11
C ILE A 6 9.99 2.64 4.29
N ALA A 7 8.84 2.41 4.91
CA ALA A 7 7.60 2.22 4.16
C ALA A 7 7.12 3.49 3.44
N ILE A 8 7.53 4.67 3.91
CA ILE A 8 7.09 5.99 3.42
C ILE A 8 8.24 6.87 2.91
N TRP A 9 9.45 6.32 2.72
CA TRP A 9 10.57 7.09 2.21
C TRP A 9 10.29 7.76 0.85
N PRO A 10 9.47 7.20 -0.08
CA PRO A 10 9.16 7.85 -1.34
C PRO A 10 8.46 9.21 -1.18
N PRO A 11 7.30 9.33 -0.51
CA PRO A 11 6.70 10.64 -0.29
C PRO A 11 7.57 11.56 0.56
N LEU A 12 8.35 11.05 1.53
CA LEU A 12 9.28 11.88 2.29
C LEU A 12 10.39 12.49 1.42
N THR A 13 10.90 11.73 0.44
CA THR A 13 11.91 12.22 -0.51
C THR A 13 11.33 13.29 -1.42
N LEU A 14 10.09 13.09 -1.89
CA LEU A 14 9.37 14.10 -2.67
C LEU A 14 9.10 15.37 -1.83
N MET A 15 8.74 15.23 -0.55
CA MET A 15 8.57 16.38 0.35
C MET A 15 9.87 17.15 0.53
N ALA A 16 10.99 16.46 0.71
CA ALA A 16 12.29 17.11 0.84
C ALA A 16 12.66 17.88 -0.43
N ALA A 17 12.44 17.29 -1.61
CA ALA A 17 12.66 17.95 -2.89
C ALA A 17 11.77 19.19 -3.07
N ASP A 18 10.49 19.08 -2.68
CA ASP A 18 9.52 20.18 -2.73
C ASP A 18 9.94 21.36 -1.84
N ILE A 19 10.35 21.08 -0.59
CA ILE A 19 10.89 22.10 0.33
C ILE A 19 12.14 22.77 -0.25
N LEU A 20 13.07 21.98 -0.79
CA LEU A 20 14.30 22.51 -1.38
C LEU A 20 14.01 23.40 -2.60
N LEU A 21 13.00 23.07 -3.40
CA LEU A 21 12.57 23.87 -4.53
C LEU A 21 11.81 25.14 -4.11
N MET A 22 11.08 25.09 -2.99
CA MET A 22 10.33 26.23 -2.49
C MET A 22 11.22 27.39 -2.01
N ILE A 23 12.42 27.09 -1.49
CA ILE A 23 13.38 28.11 -1.01
C ILE A 23 13.73 29.15 -2.08
N PRO A 24 14.29 28.79 -3.26
CA PRO A 24 14.61 29.77 -4.29
C PRO A 24 13.35 30.46 -4.83
N VAL A 25 12.22 29.75 -4.95
CA VAL A 25 10.96 30.33 -5.45
C VAL A 25 10.48 31.48 -4.55
N LEU A 26 10.59 31.32 -3.23
CA LEU A 26 10.29 32.37 -2.25
C LEU A 26 11.29 33.52 -2.33
N ILE A 27 12.59 33.23 -2.46
CA ILE A 27 13.66 34.25 -2.60
C ILE A 27 13.42 35.14 -3.83
N PHE A 28 13.08 34.53 -4.97
CA PHE A 28 12.83 35.24 -6.23
C PHE A 28 11.41 35.82 -6.34
N GLY A 29 10.57 35.66 -5.31
CA GLY A 29 9.23 36.27 -5.25
C GLY A 29 8.20 35.69 -6.21
N PHE A 30 8.40 34.46 -6.71
CA PHE A 30 7.45 33.84 -7.65
C PHE A 30 6.29 33.14 -6.92
N TRP A 31 5.41 33.96 -6.34
CA TRP A 31 4.33 33.53 -5.45
C TRP A 31 3.35 32.49 -6.02
N PRO A 32 2.99 32.45 -7.33
CA PRO A 32 2.09 31.42 -7.84
C PRO A 32 2.72 30.03 -7.76
N LEU A 33 4.01 29.92 -8.06
CA LEU A 33 4.74 28.66 -7.93
C LEU A 33 4.91 28.28 -6.45
N ALA A 34 5.14 29.25 -5.56
CA ALA A 34 5.20 28.97 -4.11
C ALA A 34 3.89 28.36 -3.58
N LEU A 35 2.73 28.88 -4.01
CA LEU A 35 1.42 28.32 -3.64
C LEU A 35 1.23 26.90 -4.19
N ALA A 36 1.66 26.64 -5.42
CA ALA A 36 1.59 25.30 -6.02
C ALA A 36 2.47 24.29 -5.26
N LEU A 37 3.70 24.67 -4.91
CA LEU A 37 4.60 23.85 -4.10
C LEU A 37 4.03 23.60 -2.69
N PHE A 38 3.48 24.63 -2.05
CA PHE A 38 2.80 24.45 -0.76
C PHE A 38 1.63 23.47 -0.83
N ALA A 39 0.80 23.54 -1.88
CA ALA A 39 -0.26 22.57 -2.12
C ALA A 39 0.30 21.15 -2.35
N GLY A 40 1.40 21.04 -3.10
CA GLY A 40 2.16 19.79 -3.28
C GLY A 40 2.59 19.18 -1.95
N LEU A 41 3.14 19.99 -1.05
CA LEU A 41 3.57 19.56 0.28
C LEU A 41 2.40 18.98 1.09
N VAL A 42 1.25 19.66 1.07
CA VAL A 42 0.04 19.18 1.74
C VAL A 42 -0.41 17.83 1.16
N ILE A 43 -0.42 17.69 -0.17
CA ILE A 43 -0.77 16.43 -0.85
C ILE A 43 0.19 15.31 -0.41
N LEU A 44 1.49 15.58 -0.35
CA LEU A 44 2.50 14.58 0.02
C LEU A 44 2.41 14.15 1.49
N VAL A 45 1.98 15.04 2.40
CA VAL A 45 1.67 14.66 3.80
C VAL A 45 0.53 13.65 3.85
N PHE A 46 -0.54 13.88 3.07
CA PHE A 46 -1.65 12.94 2.97
C PHE A 46 -1.24 11.63 2.29
N ASP A 47 -0.40 11.67 1.25
CA ASP A 47 0.15 10.45 0.63
C ASP A 47 0.98 9.65 1.63
N ALA A 48 1.91 10.27 2.37
CA ALA A 48 2.69 9.59 3.40
C ALA A 48 1.79 8.89 4.44
N LYS A 49 0.72 9.56 4.88
CA LYS A 49 -0.26 8.97 5.79
C LYS A 49 -1.01 7.80 5.14
N GLY A 50 -1.43 7.94 3.89
CA GLY A 50 -2.07 6.88 3.11
C GLY A 50 -1.17 5.66 2.94
N ARG A 51 0.12 5.87 2.62
CA ARG A 51 1.12 4.80 2.49
C ARG A 51 1.37 4.05 3.79
N MET A 52 1.30 4.73 4.94
CA MET A 52 1.38 4.08 6.24
C MET A 52 0.16 3.18 6.52
N ALA A 53 -1.03 3.57 6.05
CA ALA A 53 -2.21 2.71 6.11
C ALA A 53 -2.07 1.49 5.19
N ASP A 54 -1.60 1.71 3.95
CA ASP A 54 -1.33 0.64 2.99
C ASP A 54 -0.32 -0.37 3.52
N PHE A 55 0.79 0.09 4.12
CA PHE A 55 1.78 -0.77 4.77
C PHE A 55 1.15 -1.66 5.83
N ARG A 56 0.39 -1.08 6.77
CA ARG A 56 -0.25 -1.83 7.85
C ARG A 56 -1.25 -2.85 7.32
N ASN A 57 -2.00 -2.49 6.27
CA ASN A 57 -2.98 -3.38 5.67
C ASN A 57 -2.32 -4.55 4.94
N ALA A 58 -1.35 -4.26 4.06
CA ALA A 58 -0.59 -5.28 3.36
C ALA A 58 0.11 -6.23 4.33
N HIS A 59 0.74 -5.69 5.38
CA HIS A 59 1.40 -6.48 6.40
C HIS A 59 0.42 -7.44 7.08
N ARG A 60 -0.75 -6.95 7.52
CA ARG A 60 -1.78 -7.78 8.15
C ARG A 60 -2.16 -8.97 7.27
N HIS A 61 -2.45 -8.75 6.00
CA HIS A 61 -2.85 -9.82 5.08
C HIS A 61 -1.71 -10.81 4.77
N LEU A 62 -0.49 -10.31 4.63
CA LEU A 62 0.69 -11.15 4.40
C LEU A 62 1.02 -11.98 5.65
N SER A 63 0.92 -11.41 6.84
CA SER A 63 1.09 -12.12 8.10
C SER A 63 0.00 -13.17 8.34
N SER A 64 -1.22 -12.96 7.83
CA SER A 64 -2.31 -13.95 7.89
C SER A 64 -2.21 -15.06 6.84
N GLY A 65 -1.12 -15.13 6.08
CA GLY A 65 -0.87 -16.21 5.12
C GLY A 65 -1.47 -16.00 3.73
N ARG A 66 -1.92 -14.79 3.37
CA ARG A 66 -2.39 -14.55 1.99
C ARG A 66 -1.27 -14.67 0.97
N ASP A 67 -1.65 -15.11 -0.23
CA ASP A 67 -0.78 -15.13 -1.42
C ASP A 67 -0.12 -13.76 -1.66
N PRO A 68 1.22 -13.67 -1.56
CA PRO A 68 1.95 -12.43 -1.78
C PRO A 68 1.71 -11.78 -3.14
N ALA A 69 1.53 -12.56 -4.21
CA ALA A 69 1.31 -12.01 -5.55
C ALA A 69 -0.03 -11.29 -5.66
N ARG A 70 -1.08 -11.83 -5.04
CA ARG A 70 -2.40 -11.18 -4.97
C ARG A 70 -2.37 -9.89 -4.18
N VAL A 71 -1.68 -9.87 -3.04
CA VAL A 71 -1.52 -8.65 -2.24
C VAL A 71 -0.74 -7.61 -3.07
N ALA A 72 0.36 -7.99 -3.70
CA ALA A 72 1.18 -7.11 -4.53
C ALA A 72 0.40 -6.50 -5.72
N LYS A 73 -0.43 -7.31 -6.39
CA LYS A 73 -1.30 -6.84 -7.49
C LYS A 73 -2.17 -5.66 -7.08
N SER A 74 -2.63 -5.62 -5.83
CA SER A 74 -3.47 -4.53 -5.33
C SER A 74 -2.72 -3.21 -5.18
N TYR A 75 -1.39 -3.22 -5.01
CA TYR A 75 -0.57 -2.02 -4.79
C TYR A 75 0.35 -1.68 -5.99
N GLN A 76 0.16 -2.32 -7.14
CA GLN A 76 1.07 -2.20 -8.29
C GLN A 76 1.13 -0.81 -8.96
N PHE A 77 0.05 -0.03 -8.88
CA PHE A 77 -0.17 1.15 -9.73
C PHE A 77 0.60 2.41 -9.32
N SER A 78 1.17 2.49 -8.11
CA SER A 78 1.96 3.66 -7.67
C SER A 78 3.29 3.25 -7.10
N TRP A 79 4.32 4.06 -7.34
CA TRP A 79 5.66 3.83 -6.78
C TRP A 79 5.62 3.78 -5.25
N CYS A 80 5.00 4.78 -4.62
CA CYS A 80 4.84 4.84 -3.17
C CYS A 80 4.09 3.60 -2.62
N GLY A 81 3.05 3.13 -3.32
CA GLY A 81 2.28 1.94 -2.93
C GLY A 81 3.08 0.65 -3.02
N ARG A 82 3.84 0.47 -4.11
CA ARG A 82 4.73 -0.70 -4.26
C ARG A 82 5.79 -0.74 -3.17
N VAL A 83 6.40 0.39 -2.83
CA VAL A 83 7.39 0.46 -1.74
C VAL A 83 6.74 0.09 -0.41
N ALA A 84 5.59 0.67 -0.08
CA ALA A 84 4.86 0.33 1.16
C ALA A 84 4.54 -1.18 1.24
N CYS A 85 4.03 -1.77 0.15
CA CYS A 85 3.72 -3.19 0.07
C CYS A 85 4.97 -4.08 0.16
N THR A 86 6.08 -3.68 -0.49
CA THR A 86 7.34 -4.43 -0.45
C THR A 86 7.90 -4.47 0.96
N GLN A 87 7.90 -3.32 1.66
CA GLN A 87 8.36 -3.25 3.04
C GLN A 87 7.45 -4.03 3.99
N ALA A 88 6.14 -3.99 3.75
CA ALA A 88 5.18 -4.82 4.48
C ALA A 88 5.46 -6.32 4.28
N ALA A 89 5.84 -6.74 3.07
CA ALA A 89 6.18 -8.13 2.77
C ALA A 89 7.45 -8.59 3.47
N TRP A 90 8.55 -7.81 3.39
CA TRP A 90 9.77 -8.10 4.14
C TRP A 90 9.54 -8.16 5.66
N SER A 91 8.66 -7.30 6.18
CA SER A 91 8.28 -7.33 7.60
C SER A 91 7.49 -8.58 7.98
N ALA A 92 6.76 -9.17 7.03
CA ALA A 92 5.93 -10.36 7.24
C ALA A 92 6.67 -11.69 6.98
N GLY A 93 7.90 -11.65 6.44
CA GLY A 93 8.75 -12.80 6.15
C GLY A 93 9.61 -12.62 4.88
N ASP A 94 10.82 -13.17 4.89
CA ASP A 94 11.77 -13.06 3.76
C ASP A 94 11.25 -13.72 2.47
N ASP A 95 10.53 -14.83 2.60
CA ASP A 95 9.86 -15.52 1.52
C ASP A 95 8.81 -14.63 0.83
N LYS A 96 8.00 -13.92 1.62
CA LYS A 96 6.99 -12.98 1.12
C LYS A 96 7.66 -11.76 0.50
N GLY A 97 8.71 -11.24 1.14
CA GLY A 97 9.53 -10.15 0.62
C GLY A 97 10.06 -10.46 -0.78
N ARG A 98 10.67 -11.64 -0.96
CA ARG A 98 11.15 -12.11 -2.26
C ARG A 98 10.02 -12.26 -3.29
N ALA A 99 8.91 -12.90 -2.92
CA ALA A 99 7.78 -13.11 -3.82
C ALA A 99 7.16 -11.79 -4.33
N VAL A 100 7.00 -10.79 -3.44
CA VAL A 100 6.50 -9.46 -3.82
C VAL A 100 7.51 -8.71 -4.71
N ALA A 101 8.81 -8.80 -4.39
CA ALA A 101 9.85 -8.18 -5.20
C ALA A 101 9.89 -8.79 -6.61
N GLU A 102 9.82 -10.11 -6.72
CA GLU A 102 9.75 -10.83 -8.00
C GLU A 102 8.50 -10.43 -8.79
N TYR A 103 7.34 -10.39 -8.14
CA TYR A 103 6.10 -9.94 -8.77
C TYR A 103 6.24 -8.56 -9.40
N TYR A 104 6.80 -7.58 -8.67
CA TYR A 104 7.00 -6.22 -9.19
C TYR A 104 8.14 -6.11 -10.20
N SER A 105 9.15 -6.96 -10.14
CA SER A 105 10.17 -6.99 -11.20
C SER A 105 9.58 -7.41 -12.56
N THR A 106 8.56 -8.27 -12.53
CA THR A 106 7.91 -8.83 -13.73
C THR A 106 6.72 -8.00 -14.20
N ASN A 107 5.88 -7.55 -13.26
CA ASN A 107 4.59 -6.90 -13.54
C ASN A 107 4.54 -5.41 -13.13
N GLY A 108 5.60 -4.93 -12.48
CA GLY A 108 5.62 -3.59 -11.91
C GLY A 108 5.96 -2.51 -12.92
N TYR A 109 5.41 -1.34 -12.65
CA TYR A 109 5.69 -0.10 -13.37
C TYR A 109 7.18 0.28 -13.24
N ARG A 110 7.88 0.46 -14.38
CA ARG A 110 9.34 0.67 -14.42
C ARG A 110 9.76 2.04 -13.88
N TRP A 111 10.94 2.11 -13.26
CA TRP A 111 11.47 3.28 -12.52
C TRP A 111 11.60 4.58 -13.35
N PHE A 112 11.65 4.50 -14.67
CA PHE A 112 11.74 5.66 -15.56
C PHE A 112 10.40 6.35 -15.83
N HIS A 113 9.27 5.80 -15.37
CA HIS A 113 8.00 6.51 -15.40
C HIS A 113 7.93 7.48 -14.21
N ILE A 114 8.60 8.63 -14.36
CA ILE A 114 8.49 9.77 -13.43
C ILE A 114 7.03 10.22 -13.32
N PHE A 115 6.29 10.10 -14.42
CA PHE A 115 4.88 10.37 -14.52
C PHE A 115 4.08 9.09 -14.80
N PRO A 116 2.86 8.96 -14.25
CA PRO A 116 1.91 7.95 -14.69
C PRO A 116 1.74 7.92 -16.22
N ASP A 117 1.35 6.77 -16.75
CA ASP A 117 1.09 6.62 -18.17
C ASP A 117 -0.02 7.60 -18.52
N LYS A 118 0.07 8.21 -19.71
CA LYS A 118 -0.92 9.17 -20.20
C LYS A 118 -0.96 10.52 -19.47
N THR A 119 0.00 10.83 -18.58
CA THR A 119 0.06 12.14 -17.89
C THR A 119 -0.04 13.35 -18.82
N PHE A 120 0.59 13.31 -20.00
CA PHE A 120 0.56 14.40 -20.97
C PHE A 120 -0.49 14.18 -22.07
N SER A 121 -1.63 13.57 -21.72
CA SER A 121 -2.74 13.33 -22.64
C SER A 121 -4.08 13.75 -22.01
N LEU A 122 -5.15 13.77 -22.80
CA LEU A 122 -6.51 14.03 -22.30
C LEU A 122 -7.00 12.96 -21.30
N ASP A 123 -6.42 11.76 -21.34
CA ASP A 123 -6.65 10.67 -20.41
C ASP A 123 -5.76 10.78 -19.15
N CYS A 124 -5.38 12.00 -18.76
CA CYS A 124 -4.45 12.23 -17.68
C CYS A 124 -4.97 11.62 -16.34
N PRO A 125 -4.20 10.74 -15.69
CA PRO A 125 -4.62 10.10 -14.44
C PRO A 125 -4.92 11.12 -13.34
N PHE A 126 -4.24 12.27 -13.33
CA PHE A 126 -4.45 13.36 -12.37
C PHE A 126 -5.86 13.97 -12.44
N LEU A 127 -6.60 13.77 -13.54
CA LEU A 127 -7.98 14.23 -13.69
C LEU A 127 -9.01 13.21 -13.16
N THR A 128 -8.56 12.03 -12.75
CA THR A 128 -9.46 10.98 -12.25
C THR A 128 -9.64 11.08 -10.73
N VAL A 129 -10.89 10.94 -10.26
CA VAL A 129 -11.19 10.87 -8.82
C VAL A 129 -10.38 9.76 -8.14
N ARG A 130 -10.21 8.63 -8.83
CA ARG A 130 -9.46 7.47 -8.35
C ARG A 130 -8.00 7.80 -8.01
N PHE A 131 -7.34 8.64 -8.80
CA PHE A 131 -5.97 9.06 -8.51
C PHE A 131 -5.89 9.79 -7.16
N TRP A 132 -6.82 10.71 -6.92
CA TRP A 132 -6.87 11.49 -5.69
C TRP A 132 -7.28 10.66 -4.48
N GLU A 133 -8.18 9.70 -4.62
CA GLU A 133 -8.50 8.75 -3.56
C GLU A 133 -7.27 7.96 -3.11
N ILE A 134 -6.54 7.36 -4.07
CA ILE A 134 -5.33 6.60 -3.79
C ILE A 134 -4.26 7.50 -3.15
N THR A 135 -4.04 8.67 -3.72
CA THR A 135 -3.02 9.62 -3.25
C THR A 135 -3.33 10.14 -1.85
N LEU A 136 -4.57 10.55 -1.57
CA LEU A 136 -4.89 11.20 -0.29
C LEU A 136 -5.23 10.23 0.84
N ARG A 137 -5.73 9.03 0.51
CA ARG A 137 -6.28 8.09 1.51
C ARG A 137 -5.60 6.73 1.52
N GLY A 138 -4.67 6.46 0.62
CA GLY A 138 -4.18 5.10 0.39
C GLY A 138 -5.14 4.30 -0.50
N ASN A 139 -4.82 3.04 -0.78
CA ASN A 139 -5.63 2.23 -1.67
C ASN A 139 -6.81 1.57 -0.92
N SER A 140 -7.84 2.35 -0.61
CA SER A 140 -9.06 1.88 0.09
C SER A 140 -9.75 0.72 -0.63
N ARG A 141 -9.78 0.72 -1.96
CA ARG A 141 -10.34 -0.40 -2.74
C ARG A 141 -9.50 -1.67 -2.67
N ALA A 142 -8.17 -1.55 -2.56
CA ALA A 142 -7.33 -2.72 -2.29
C ALA A 142 -7.70 -3.34 -0.94
N LYS A 143 -7.93 -2.50 0.08
CA LYS A 143 -8.42 -2.95 1.38
C LYS A 143 -9.77 -3.66 1.25
N GLU A 144 -10.77 -3.02 0.64
CA GLU A 144 -12.11 -3.60 0.45
C GLU A 144 -12.06 -4.91 -0.34
N LYS A 145 -11.23 -5.00 -1.39
CA LYS A 145 -11.09 -6.22 -2.19
C LYS A 145 -10.42 -7.36 -1.40
N LEU A 146 -9.40 -7.03 -0.60
CA LEU A 146 -8.74 -8.00 0.27
C LEU A 146 -9.63 -8.42 1.46
N GLU A 147 -10.53 -7.57 1.91
CA GLU A 147 -11.53 -7.87 2.95
C GLU A 147 -12.69 -8.71 2.37
N ALA A 148 -13.25 -8.35 1.21
CA ALA A 148 -14.33 -9.09 0.55
C ALA A 148 -13.91 -10.50 0.13
N GLU A 149 -12.64 -10.70 -0.26
CA GLU A 149 -12.12 -12.05 -0.51
C GLU A 149 -11.90 -12.86 0.79
N PHE A 150 -11.88 -12.22 1.97
CA PHE A 150 -11.70 -12.89 3.27
C PHE A 150 -13.03 -13.44 3.78
N ASP A 151 -14.11 -12.67 3.66
CA ASP A 151 -15.46 -13.07 4.07
C ASP A 151 -16.08 -14.16 3.18
N MET A 152 -15.47 -14.47 2.03
CA MET A 152 -15.94 -15.46 1.06
C MET A 152 -15.25 -16.82 1.17
N VAL A 153 -14.31 -17.01 2.11
CA VAL A 153 -13.81 -18.34 2.45
C VAL A 153 -14.80 -18.91 3.47
N PRO A 154 -15.65 -19.89 3.11
CA PRO A 154 -16.46 -20.56 4.12
C PRO A 154 -15.48 -21.14 5.13
N VAL A 155 -15.70 -20.86 6.41
CA VAL A 155 -15.22 -21.76 7.45
C VAL A 155 -15.85 -23.10 7.07
N GLU A 156 -15.06 -24.06 6.57
CA GLU A 156 -15.48 -25.46 6.58
C GLU A 156 -15.70 -25.77 8.06
N GLU A 157 -16.93 -25.57 8.49
CA GLU A 157 -17.43 -26.11 9.74
C GLU A 157 -17.28 -27.61 9.57
N ASP A 158 -16.32 -28.19 10.28
CA ASP A 158 -16.13 -29.62 10.41
C ASP A 158 -17.45 -30.24 10.89
N ALA A 159 -18.32 -30.56 9.94
CA ALA A 159 -19.53 -31.32 10.14
C ALA A 159 -19.16 -32.79 10.26
N ASN A 160 -18.33 -33.13 11.26
CA ASN A 160 -18.19 -34.50 11.72
C ASN A 160 -17.61 -34.54 13.13
N GLU A 161 -18.48 -34.50 14.14
CA GLU A 161 -18.44 -35.46 15.23
C GLU A 161 -19.72 -35.31 16.05
N THR A 162 -20.74 -36.04 15.61
CA THR A 162 -21.89 -36.42 16.42
C THR A 162 -21.42 -37.03 17.74
N GLU A 163 -21.95 -36.47 18.82
CA GLU A 163 -21.93 -36.97 20.18
C GLU A 163 -22.14 -38.49 20.27
N GLN A 164 -21.35 -39.16 21.12
CA GLN A 164 -21.87 -40.25 21.94
C GLN A 164 -21.54 -40.03 23.42
N PRO A 165 -22.48 -40.34 24.33
CA PRO A 165 -22.40 -39.95 25.73
C PRO A 165 -21.55 -40.88 26.59
N VAL A 166 -21.02 -40.29 27.64
CA VAL A 166 -20.30 -40.85 28.80
C VAL A 166 -20.86 -42.19 29.31
N ARG A 167 -19.97 -43.16 29.56
CA ARG A 167 -20.15 -44.15 30.64
C ARG A 167 -18.88 -44.24 31.50
N VAL A 168 -19.02 -43.74 32.72
CA VAL A 168 -18.12 -44.00 33.85
C VAL A 168 -18.30 -45.47 34.29
N SER A 169 -17.21 -46.19 34.53
CA SER A 169 -17.21 -47.29 35.51
C SER A 169 -15.83 -47.43 36.16
N ARG A 170 -15.89 -47.61 37.48
CA ARG A 170 -14.81 -47.66 38.48
C ARG A 170 -14.02 -48.98 38.47
N ALA A 171 -12.78 -48.86 38.95
CA ALA A 171 -12.02 -49.75 39.84
C ALA A 171 -11.94 -51.27 39.57
N ALA A 172 -10.71 -51.77 39.48
CA ALA A 172 -10.15 -52.82 40.33
C ALA A 172 -8.63 -52.62 40.43
#